data_AF-A0A972VF47-F1
#
_entry.id   AF-A0A972VF47-F1
#
_cell.length_a   1.000
_cell.length_b   1.000
_cell.length_c   1.000
_cell.angle_alpha   90.00
_cell.angle_beta   90.00
_cell.angle_gamma   90.00
#
_symmetry.space_group_name_H-M   'P 1'
#
loop_
_entity.id
_entity.type
_entity.pdbx_description
1 polymer ?
#
loop_
_entity_poly.entity_id
_entity_poly.type
_entity_poly.pdbx_seq_one_letter_code
_entity_poly.pdbx_strand_id
1 'polypeptide(L)'
;MNAVDISPQQLSLAYLLLIFPAAVIMWYGTGLLKPLLIGAVRMTVQLLFVGLYLQVIFDRDNPWLNALWLTVMVTVADVSIIRHCGFRLKRFLLPVFCALAAGILIPLLVFVGLVLSPDNLLHARFVIPIGGMILGNCLRVNIVALGTSTRTYARMKSSMSRAWPLVPRV
;
A
#
# COMPACT_ATOMS: atom_id res chain seq x y z
N MET A 1 6.83 -3.02 29.53
CA MET A 1 5.63 -2.16 29.44
C MET A 1 4.50 -3.03 28.92
N ASN A 2 3.49 -3.32 29.73
CA ASN A 2 2.35 -4.16 29.32
C ASN A 2 1.56 -3.39 28.25
N ALA A 3 1.40 -3.98 27.07
CA ALA A 3 0.54 -3.41 26.04
C ALA A 3 -0.88 -3.31 26.61
N VAL A 4 -1.56 -2.19 26.37
CA VAL A 4 -2.98 -2.07 26.72
C VAL A 4 -3.75 -3.02 25.80
N ASP A 5 -4.28 -4.10 26.37
CA ASP A 5 -5.08 -5.06 25.63
C ASP A 5 -6.38 -4.38 25.18
N ILE A 6 -6.49 -4.18 23.87
CA ILE A 6 -7.70 -3.62 23.26
C ILE A 6 -8.76 -4.72 23.28
N SER A 7 -9.73 -4.57 24.19
CA SER A 7 -10.87 -5.48 24.27
C SER A 7 -11.63 -5.53 22.94
N PRO A 8 -12.12 -6.71 22.50
CA PRO A 8 -13.01 -6.83 21.35
C PRO A 8 -14.20 -5.86 21.40
N GLN A 9 -14.66 -5.52 22.61
CA GLN A 9 -15.73 -4.57 22.84
C GLN A 9 -15.33 -3.14 22.43
N GLN A 10 -14.13 -2.69 22.78
CA GLN A 10 -13.62 -1.37 22.40
C GLN A 10 -13.40 -1.29 20.88
N LEU A 11 -12.92 -2.38 20.27
CA LEU A 11 -12.76 -2.47 18.83
C LEU A 11 -14.12 -2.39 18.11
N SER A 12 -15.15 -3.08 18.63
CA SER A 12 -16.50 -3.02 18.08
C SER A 12 -17.10 -1.60 18.14
N LEU A 13 -16.80 -0.85 19.22
CA LEU A 13 -17.24 0.53 19.39
C LEU A 13 -16.59 1.46 18.37
N ALA A 14 -15.31 1.24 18.06
CA ALA A 14 -14.60 1.97 17.00
C ALA A 14 -15.17 1.68 15.60
N TYR A 15 -15.55 0.42 15.32
CA TYR A 15 -16.23 0.07 14.06
C TYR A 15 -17.60 0.73 13.93
N LEU A 16 -18.26 1.06 15.04
CA LEU A 16 -19.53 1.79 15.03
C LEU A 16 -19.40 3.17 14.36
N LEU A 17 -18.20 3.77 14.38
CA LEU A 17 -17.93 5.02 13.68
C LEU A 17 -18.10 4.90 12.16
N LEU A 18 -17.99 3.69 11.59
CA LEU A 18 -18.24 3.41 10.17
C LEU A 18 -19.72 3.63 9.79
N ILE A 19 -20.64 3.64 10.77
CA ILE A 19 -22.06 3.91 10.52
C ILE A 19 -22.25 5.33 10.00
N PHE A 20 -21.45 6.30 10.45
CA PHE A 20 -21.57 7.69 10.00
C PHE A 20 -21.35 7.86 8.48
N PRO A 21 -20.21 7.46 7.89
CA PRO A 21 -20.02 7.54 6.44
C PRO A 21 -20.98 6.62 5.67
N ALA A 22 -21.38 5.48 6.23
CA ALA A 22 -22.38 4.61 5.60
C ALA A 22 -23.77 5.29 5.52
N ALA A 23 -24.20 5.99 6.57
CA ALA A 23 -25.44 6.75 6.61
C ALA A 23 -25.42 7.92 5.62
N VAL A 24 -24.30 8.64 5.53
CA VAL A 24 -24.11 9.71 4.53
C VAL A 24 -24.25 9.16 3.11
N ILE A 25 -23.58 8.04 2.78
CA ILE A 25 -23.67 7.42 1.44
C ILE A 25 -25.10 6.96 1.12
N MET A 26 -25.82 6.45 2.12
CA MET A 26 -27.22 6.06 1.97
C MET A 26 -28.11 7.28 1.71
N TRP A 27 -27.88 8.39 2.41
CA TRP A 27 -28.64 9.64 2.24
C TRP A 27 -28.43 10.26 0.85
N TYR A 28 -27.19 10.25 0.34
CA TYR A 28 -26.88 10.74 -1.01
C TYR A 28 -27.22 9.74 -2.14
N GLY A 29 -27.68 8.52 -1.83
CA GLY A 29 -28.19 7.56 -2.82
C GLY A 29 -27.17 7.13 -3.89
N THR A 30 -25.87 7.22 -3.62
CA THR A 30 -24.82 7.13 -4.64
C THR A 30 -24.49 5.70 -5.13
N GLY A 31 -25.20 4.67 -4.63
CA GLY A 31 -24.93 3.27 -4.94
C GLY A 31 -23.61 2.72 -4.37
N LEU A 32 -22.82 3.54 -3.68
CA LEU A 32 -21.49 3.21 -3.14
C LEU A 32 -21.53 2.40 -1.83
N LEU A 33 -22.71 2.15 -1.27
CA LEU A 33 -22.86 1.42 0.01
C LEU A 33 -22.32 -0.02 -0.08
N LYS A 34 -22.65 -0.74 -1.14
CA LYS A 34 -22.15 -2.12 -1.37
C LYS A 34 -20.62 -2.13 -1.52
N PRO A 35 -20.00 -1.30 -2.39
CA PRO A 35 -18.55 -1.17 -2.46
C PRO A 35 -17.88 -0.83 -1.13
N LEU A 36 -18.47 0.07 -0.33
CA LEU A 36 -17.93 0.43 0.98
C LEU A 36 -17.94 -0.76 1.94
N LEU A 37 -19.07 -1.46 2.07
CA LEU A 37 -19.18 -2.61 2.98
C LEU A 37 -18.25 -3.75 2.56
N ILE A 38 -18.23 -4.09 1.27
CA ILE A 38 -17.34 -5.13 0.74
C ILE A 38 -15.87 -4.74 0.96
N GLY A 39 -15.53 -3.47 0.72
CA GLY A 39 -14.20 -2.94 0.94
C GLY A 39 -13.76 -2.98 2.41
N ALA A 40 -14.65 -2.57 3.31
CA ALA A 40 -14.42 -2.59 4.76
C ALA A 40 -14.17 -4.02 5.25
N VAL A 41 -15.08 -4.96 4.92
CA VAL A 41 -14.93 -6.37 5.31
C VAL A 41 -13.63 -6.96 4.76
N ARG A 42 -13.31 -6.72 3.48
CA ARG A 42 -12.06 -7.20 2.87
C ARG A 42 -10.82 -6.67 3.60
N MET A 43 -10.80 -5.38 3.93
CA MET A 43 -9.68 -4.74 4.64
C MET A 43 -9.53 -5.28 6.07
N THR A 44 -10.66 -5.47 6.79
CA THR A 44 -10.67 -6.06 8.13
C THR A 44 -10.11 -7.48 8.13
N VAL A 45 -10.62 -8.33 7.23
CA VAL A 45 -10.17 -9.72 7.10
C VAL A 45 -8.68 -9.77 6.73
N GLN A 46 -8.26 -8.93 5.77
CA GLN A 46 -6.85 -8.85 5.37
C GLN A 46 -5.95 -8.46 6.55
N LEU A 47 -6.34 -7.45 7.35
CA LEU A 47 -5.54 -7.01 8.50
C LEU A 47 -5.49 -8.06 9.62
N LEU A 48 -6.60 -8.78 9.85
CA LEU A 48 -6.66 -9.88 10.81
C LEU A 48 -5.67 -10.99 10.43
N PHE A 49 -5.68 -11.44 9.17
CA PHE A 49 -4.75 -12.45 8.68
C PHE A 49 -3.29 -12.00 8.80
N VAL A 50 -2.99 -10.76 8.44
CA VAL A 50 -1.64 -10.20 8.59
C VAL A 50 -1.23 -10.14 10.06
N GLY A 51 -2.14 -9.78 10.97
CA GLY A 51 -1.90 -9.75 12.41
C GLY A 51 -1.59 -11.12 13.00
N LEU A 52 -2.36 -12.14 12.65
CA LEU A 52 -2.10 -13.53 13.06
C LEU A 52 -0.75 -14.03 12.52
N TYR A 53 -0.44 -13.72 11.27
CA TYR A 53 0.83 -14.08 10.66
C TYR A 53 2.03 -13.38 11.34
N LEU A 54 1.87 -12.12 11.74
CA LEU A 54 2.89 -11.37 12.47
C LEU A 54 3.22 -12.01 13.83
N GLN A 55 2.25 -12.57 14.55
CA GLN A 55 2.51 -13.29 15.79
C GLN A 55 3.48 -14.46 15.57
N VAL A 56 3.27 -15.24 14.49
CA VAL A 56 4.15 -16.37 14.13
C VAL A 56 5.55 -15.89 13.73
N ILE A 57 5.65 -14.80 12.98
CA ILE A 57 6.94 -14.18 12.63
C ILE A 57 7.69 -13.71 13.88
N PHE A 58 6.98 -13.08 14.83
CA PHE A 58 7.57 -12.53 16.04
C PHE A 58 8.05 -13.62 17.00
N ASP A 59 7.38 -14.76 17.07
CA ASP A 59 7.82 -15.90 17.89
C ASP A 59 9.06 -16.60 17.34
N ARG A 60 9.28 -16.52 16.01
CA ARG A 60 10.41 -17.16 15.34
C ARG A 60 11.63 -16.24 15.14
N ASP A 61 11.51 -14.95 15.48
CA ASP A 61 12.44 -13.81 15.37
C ASP A 61 13.74 -14.07 14.57
N ASN A 62 13.60 -14.57 13.34
CA ASN A 62 14.72 -14.92 12.47
C ASN A 62 14.89 -13.82 11.41
N PRO A 63 16.06 -13.15 11.34
CA PRO A 63 16.31 -12.06 10.40
C PRO A 63 16.09 -12.46 8.93
N TRP A 64 16.30 -13.74 8.57
CA TRP A 64 16.05 -14.24 7.23
C TRP A 64 14.56 -14.26 6.88
N LEU A 65 13.71 -14.63 7.84
CA LEU A 65 12.26 -14.66 7.69
C LEU A 65 11.71 -13.23 7.49
N ASN A 66 12.30 -12.26 8.19
CA ASN A 66 11.94 -10.85 8.09
C ASN A 66 12.35 -10.25 6.75
N ALA A 67 13.53 -10.57 6.24
CA ALA A 67 13.99 -10.14 4.92
C ALA A 67 13.13 -10.75 3.79
N LEU A 68 12.78 -12.04 3.90
CA LEU A 68 11.86 -12.69 2.98
C LEU A 68 10.49 -12.00 2.97
N TRP A 69 9.96 -11.69 4.15
CA TRP A 69 8.68 -11.00 4.27
C TRP A 69 8.70 -9.59 3.70
N LEU A 70 9.78 -8.83 3.94
CA LEU A 70 9.98 -7.51 3.35
C LEU A 70 9.97 -7.58 1.82
N THR A 71 10.63 -8.60 1.26
CA THR A 71 10.64 -8.85 -0.20
C THR A 71 9.22 -9.09 -0.73
N VAL A 72 8.45 -9.95 -0.04
CA VAL A 72 7.04 -10.22 -0.39
C VAL A 72 6.22 -8.94 -0.35
N MET A 73 6.38 -8.11 0.69
CA MET A 73 5.67 -6.83 0.79
C MET A 73 5.96 -5.91 -0.40
N VAL A 74 7.24 -5.76 -0.78
CA VAL A 74 7.62 -4.93 -1.93
C VAL A 74 7.05 -5.48 -3.23
N THR A 75 7.11 -6.80 -3.44
CA THR A 75 6.53 -7.44 -4.64
C THR A 75 5.02 -7.22 -4.73
N VAL A 76 4.29 -7.39 -3.61
CA VAL A 76 2.83 -7.17 -3.57
C VAL A 76 2.50 -5.70 -3.86
N ALA A 77 3.28 -4.77 -3.31
CA ALA A 77 3.11 -3.34 -3.57
C ALA A 77 3.30 -3.00 -5.05
N ASP A 78 4.35 -3.53 -5.65
CA ASP A 78 4.70 -3.31 -7.05
C ASP A 78 3.61 -3.81 -8.01
N VAL A 79 3.12 -5.04 -7.79
CA VAL A 79 1.98 -5.59 -8.54
C VAL A 79 0.74 -4.71 -8.37
N SER A 80 0.51 -4.16 -7.18
CA SER A 80 -0.65 -3.31 -6.89
C SER A 80 -0.58 -1.96 -7.61
N ILE A 81 0.61 -1.33 -7.68
CA ILE A 81 0.85 -0.12 -8.50
C ILE A 81 0.58 -0.40 -9.97
N ILE A 82 1.18 -1.46 -10.51
CA ILE A 82 1.12 -1.72 -11.95
C ILE A 82 -0.31 -2.04 -12.39
N ARG A 83 -1.05 -2.80 -11.59
CA ARG A 83 -2.48 -3.06 -11.82
C ARG A 83 -3.32 -1.78 -11.77
N HIS A 84 -3.06 -0.88 -10.81
CA HIS A 84 -3.80 0.38 -10.71
C HIS A 84 -3.51 1.35 -11.86
N CYS A 85 -2.27 1.37 -12.37
CA CYS A 85 -1.87 2.25 -13.45
C CYS A 85 -2.17 1.68 -14.85
N GLY A 86 -2.62 0.42 -14.96
CA GLY A 86 -2.96 -0.22 -16.24
C GLY A 86 -1.76 -0.52 -17.14
N PHE A 87 -0.55 -0.59 -16.59
CA PHE A 87 0.66 -0.90 -17.37
C PHE A 87 0.84 -2.40 -17.62
N ARG A 88 1.61 -2.76 -18.67
CA ARG A 88 1.96 -4.16 -18.95
C ARG A 88 2.92 -4.69 -17.88
N LEU A 89 2.40 -5.59 -17.05
CA LEU A 89 3.11 -6.22 -15.92
C LEU A 89 4.51 -6.71 -16.29
N LYS A 90 4.66 -7.44 -17.40
CA LYS A 90 5.96 -8.05 -17.77
C LYS A 90 7.10 -7.08 -18.08
N ARG A 91 6.83 -5.81 -18.45
CA ARG A 91 7.89 -4.86 -18.86
C ARG A 91 8.21 -3.80 -17.79
N PHE A 92 7.23 -3.44 -16.97
CA PHE A 92 7.38 -2.39 -15.95
C PHE A 92 7.60 -2.91 -14.53
N LEU A 93 7.46 -4.22 -14.27
CA LEU A 93 7.70 -4.81 -12.95
C LEU A 93 9.12 -4.55 -12.45
N LEU A 94 10.15 -4.91 -13.23
CA LEU A 94 11.54 -4.78 -12.78
C LEU A 94 11.96 -3.34 -12.42
N PRO A 95 11.71 -2.31 -13.27
CA PRO A 95 12.11 -0.94 -12.92
C PRO A 95 11.29 -0.34 -11.76
N VAL A 96 10.00 -0.65 -11.66
CA VAL A 96 9.16 -0.15 -10.55
C VAL A 96 9.51 -0.85 -9.24
N PHE A 97 9.81 -2.15 -9.28
CA PHE A 97 10.34 -2.91 -8.15
C PHE A 97 11.66 -2.31 -7.64
N CYS A 98 12.64 -2.05 -8.52
CA CYS A 98 13.92 -1.45 -8.10
C CYS A 98 13.73 -0.05 -7.48
N ALA A 99 12.84 0.76 -8.06
CA ALA A 99 12.54 2.09 -7.54
C ALA A 99 11.85 2.03 -6.16
N LEU A 100 10.86 1.16 -5.99
CA LEU A 100 10.18 0.94 -4.71
C LEU A 100 11.09 0.33 -3.66
N ALA A 101 11.88 -0.67 -4.04
CA ALA A 101 12.84 -1.32 -3.17
C ALA A 101 13.85 -0.30 -2.65
N ALA A 102 14.43 0.54 -3.51
CA ALA A 102 15.31 1.62 -3.08
C ALA A 102 14.60 2.64 -2.19
N GLY A 103 13.38 3.06 -2.59
CA GLY A 103 12.58 4.04 -1.85
C GLY A 103 12.12 3.57 -0.47
N ILE A 104 12.04 2.26 -0.23
CA ILE A 104 11.74 1.68 1.09
C ILE A 104 13.01 1.37 1.85
N LEU A 105 13.97 0.69 1.22
CA LEU A 105 15.15 0.14 1.89
C LEU A 105 16.03 1.24 2.47
N ILE A 106 16.21 2.36 1.75
CA ILE A 106 17.04 3.49 2.22
C ILE A 106 16.47 4.11 3.50
N PRO A 107 15.23 4.65 3.52
CA PRO A 107 14.67 5.24 4.75
C PRO A 107 14.46 4.21 5.85
N LEU A 108 14.13 2.95 5.52
CA LEU A 108 13.97 1.89 6.51
C LEU A 108 15.30 1.57 7.22
N LEU A 109 16.40 1.42 6.47
CA LEU A 109 17.73 1.18 7.06
C LEU A 109 18.22 2.39 7.86
N VAL A 110 17.99 3.61 7.38
CA VAL A 110 18.33 4.82 8.13
C VAL A 110 17.54 4.88 9.43
N PHE A 111 16.23 4.64 9.41
CA PHE A 111 15.40 4.76 10.61
C PHE A 111 15.69 3.63 11.62
N VAL A 112 15.80 2.39 11.16
CA VAL A 112 16.06 1.25 12.06
C VAL A 112 17.51 1.25 12.54
N GLY A 113 18.47 1.58 11.67
CA GLY A 113 19.89 1.55 11.99
C GLY A 113 20.41 2.76 12.76
N LEU A 114 20.03 4.00 12.38
CA LEU A 114 20.52 5.21 13.05
C LEU A 114 19.62 5.67 14.21
N VAL A 115 18.29 5.57 14.07
CA VAL A 115 17.37 6.17 15.06
C VAL A 115 17.03 5.19 16.18
N LEU A 116 16.72 3.93 15.85
CA LEU A 116 16.33 2.95 16.86
C LEU A 116 17.52 2.23 17.53
N SER A 117 18.66 2.09 16.82
CA SER A 117 19.85 1.33 17.26
C SER A 117 19.54 0.05 18.07
N PRO A 118 18.69 -0.88 17.58
CA PRO A 118 18.45 -2.13 18.28
C PRO A 118 19.64 -3.09 18.11
N ASP A 119 19.85 -4.00 19.07
CA ASP A 119 20.89 -5.04 19.04
C ASP A 119 20.83 -5.92 17.76
N ASN A 120 19.66 -5.98 17.10
CA ASN A 120 19.45 -6.55 15.77
C ASN A 120 18.74 -5.56 14.82
N LEU A 121 19.41 -5.19 13.74
CA LEU A 121 18.91 -4.30 12.68
C LEU A 121 17.66 -4.80 11.95
N LEU A 122 17.24 -6.06 12.16
CA LEU A 122 16.11 -6.70 11.48
C LEU A 122 15.01 -7.18 12.43
N HIS A 123 14.81 -6.55 13.59
CA HIS A 123 13.69 -6.90 14.45
C HIS A 123 12.34 -6.68 13.75
N ALA A 124 11.59 -7.76 13.57
CA ALA A 124 10.33 -7.81 12.84
C ALA A 124 9.31 -6.77 13.34
N ARG A 125 9.29 -6.56 14.67
CA ARG A 125 8.35 -5.66 15.35
C ARG A 125 8.48 -4.20 14.92
N PHE A 126 9.66 -3.78 14.46
CA PHE A 126 9.90 -2.41 13.99
C PHE A 126 9.92 -2.35 12.47
N VAL A 127 10.63 -3.28 11.84
CA VAL A 127 10.85 -3.29 10.38
C VAL A 127 9.53 -3.43 9.63
N ILE A 128 8.63 -4.31 10.08
CA ILE A 128 7.41 -4.61 9.32
C ILE A 128 6.39 -3.47 9.40
N PRO A 129 6.06 -2.91 10.59
CA PRO A 129 5.14 -1.77 10.65
C PRO A 129 5.69 -0.50 9.99
N ILE A 130 6.95 -0.16 10.23
CA ILE A 130 7.58 1.04 9.64
C ILE A 130 7.72 0.87 8.13
N GLY A 131 8.23 -0.28 7.68
CA GLY A 131 8.34 -0.62 6.27
C GLY A 131 6.98 -0.60 5.58
N GLY A 132 5.94 -1.16 6.22
CA GLY A 132 4.57 -1.14 5.73
C GLY A 132 3.99 0.27 5.59
N MET A 133 4.24 1.18 6.54
CA MET A 133 3.80 2.57 6.45
C MET A 133 4.51 3.33 5.33
N ILE A 134 5.84 3.19 5.21
CA ILE A 134 6.62 3.81 4.13
C ILE A 134 6.14 3.28 2.78
N LEU A 135 6.05 1.96 2.63
CA LEU A 135 5.58 1.30 1.42
C LEU A 135 4.17 1.73 1.04
N GLY A 136 3.24 1.81 2.00
CA GLY A 136 1.87 2.26 1.75
C GLY A 136 1.80 3.71 1.25
N ASN A 137 2.66 4.59 1.75
CA ASN A 137 2.76 5.97 1.28
C ASN A 137 3.39 6.05 -0.12
N CYS A 138 4.50 5.35 -0.35
CA CYS A 138 5.14 5.25 -1.66
C CYS A 138 4.18 4.69 -2.71
N LEU A 139 3.38 3.67 -2.36
CA LEU A 139 2.35 3.10 -3.21
C LEU A 139 1.37 4.17 -3.69
N ARG A 140 0.81 4.91 -2.74
CA ARG A 140 -0.21 5.93 -3.01
C ARG A 140 0.35 7.04 -3.90
N VAL A 141 1.57 7.52 -3.62
CA VAL A 141 2.25 8.55 -4.41
C VAL A 141 2.55 8.04 -5.82
N ASN A 142 3.09 6.84 -5.98
CA ASN A 142 3.42 6.27 -7.28
C ASN A 142 2.16 6.08 -8.15
N ILE A 143 1.05 5.60 -7.58
CA ILE A 143 -0.21 5.45 -8.31
C ILE A 143 -0.69 6.81 -8.82
N VAL A 144 -0.65 7.86 -7.98
CA VAL A 144 -1.08 9.20 -8.37
C VAL A 144 -0.13 9.82 -9.40
N ALA A 145 1.19 9.70 -9.21
CA ALA A 145 2.19 10.26 -10.11
C ALA A 145 2.10 9.62 -11.50
N LEU A 146 2.12 8.28 -11.56
CA LEU A 146 2.02 7.56 -12.82
C LEU A 146 0.65 7.74 -13.49
N GLY A 147 -0.42 7.75 -12.69
CA GLY A 147 -1.79 7.98 -13.18
C GLY A 147 -1.98 9.39 -13.75
N THR A 148 -1.38 10.42 -13.14
CA THR A 148 -1.46 11.80 -13.64
C THR A 148 -0.59 11.99 -14.88
N SER A 149 0.64 11.47 -14.90
CA SER A 149 1.51 11.55 -16.07
C SER A 149 0.85 10.93 -17.31
N THR A 150 0.33 9.70 -17.21
CA THR A 150 -0.33 9.02 -18.34
C THR A 150 -1.55 9.79 -18.86
N ARG A 151 -2.37 10.34 -17.95
CA ARG A 151 -3.51 11.18 -18.33
C ARG A 151 -3.07 12.47 -19.03
N THR A 152 -1.99 13.10 -18.58
CA THR A 152 -1.45 14.31 -19.21
C THR A 152 -0.90 14.03 -20.61
N TYR A 153 -0.15 12.94 -20.78
CA TYR A 153 0.33 12.52 -22.11
C TYR A 153 -0.83 12.22 -23.07
N ALA A 154 -1.88 11.53 -22.60
CA ALA A 154 -3.07 11.27 -23.39
C ALA A 154 -3.81 12.57 -23.79
N ARG A 155 -3.91 13.53 -22.87
CA ARG A 155 -4.49 14.85 -23.15
C ARG A 155 -3.68 15.62 -24.20
N MET A 156 -2.35 15.67 -24.07
CA MET A 156 -1.46 16.31 -25.05
C MET A 156 -1.60 15.67 -26.43
N LYS A 157 -1.59 14.34 -26.53
CA LYS A 157 -1.79 13.64 -27.81
C LYS A 157 -3.13 14.01 -28.46
N SER A 158 -4.20 14.09 -27.68
CA SER A 158 -5.55 14.46 -28.17
C SER A 158 -5.69 15.94 -28.57
N SER A 159 -4.89 16.82 -27.96
CA SER A 159 -4.83 18.25 -28.31
C SER A 159 -4.01 18.43 -29.59
N MET A 160 -2.86 17.76 -29.68
CA MET A 160 -1.99 17.76 -30.85
C MET A 160 -2.72 17.19 -32.09
N SER A 161 -3.47 16.09 -31.94
CA SER A 161 -4.24 15.52 -33.05
C SER A 161 -5.42 16.40 -33.49
N ARG A 162 -5.91 17.30 -32.63
CA ARG A 162 -6.93 18.30 -32.98
C ARG A 162 -6.32 19.54 -33.64
N ALA A 163 -5.14 19.96 -33.20
CA ALA A 163 -4.42 21.12 -33.73
C ALA A 163 -3.73 20.83 -35.07
N TRP A 164 -3.31 19.58 -35.31
CA TRP A 164 -2.60 19.20 -36.52
C TRP A 164 -3.05 17.82 -37.06
N PRO A 165 -4.04 17.78 -37.97
CA PRO A 165 -4.56 16.53 -38.53
C PRO A 165 -3.61 15.82 -39.51
N LEU A 166 -2.46 16.43 -39.86
CA LEU A 166 -1.53 15.92 -40.89
C LEU A 166 -0.29 15.19 -40.34
N VAL A 167 -0.16 14.95 -39.02
CA VAL A 167 0.96 14.15 -38.49
C VAL A 167 0.63 12.66 -38.72
N PRO A 168 1.46 11.92 -39.48
CA PRO A 168 1.21 10.50 -39.75
C PRO A 168 1.19 9.71 -38.45
N ARG A 169 0.17 8.87 -38.29
CA ARG A 169 0.02 7.96 -37.15
C ARG A 169 1.06 6.85 -37.30
N VAL A 170 2.12 6.89 -36.50
CA VAL A 170 3.10 5.79 -36.34
C VAL A 170 2.92 5.16 -34.97
#